data_AF-A0A1M7S9M6-F1
#
_entry.id   AF-A0A1M7S9M6-F1
#
_cell.length_a   1.000
_cell.length_b   1.000
_cell.length_c   1.000
_cell.angle_alpha   90.00
_cell.angle_beta   90.00
_cell.angle_gamma   90.00
#
_symmetry.space_group_name_H-M   'P 1'
#
loop_
_entity.id
_entity.type
_entity.pdbx_description
1 polymer ?
#
loop_
_entity_poly.entity_id
_entity_poly.type
_entity_poly.pdbx_seq_one_letter_code
_entity_poly.pdbx_strand_id
1 'polypeptide(L)' 'LVETAKANNVDVYYYLKYLLLKTPTSQTSDEELEKLCPWNPECKEALEDLHRQHQKEIFDAM' A
#
# COMPACT_ATOMS: atom_id res chain seq x y z
N LEU A 1 9.93 4.28 -5.93
CA LEU A 1 8.61 4.22 -5.24
C LEU A 1 7.47 4.54 -6.18
N VAL A 2 7.26 5.80 -6.59
CA VAL A 2 6.16 6.16 -7.51
C VAL A 2 6.25 5.44 -8.85
N GLU A 3 7.40 5.51 -9.53
CA GLU A 3 7.60 4.82 -10.82
C GLU A 3 7.54 3.30 -10.67
N THR A 4 8.02 2.77 -9.55
CA THR A 4 7.93 1.35 -9.21
C THR A 4 6.49 0.89 -9.02
N ALA A 5 5.65 1.69 -8.35
CA ALA A 5 4.23 1.40 -8.17
C ALA A 5 3.49 1.42 -9.52
N LYS A 6 3.75 2.43 -10.35
CA LYS A 6 3.21 2.49 -11.73
C LYS A 6 3.60 1.28 -12.56
N ALA A 7 4.88 0.89 -12.54
CA ALA A 7 5.39 -0.28 -13.27
C ALA A 7 4.76 -1.60 -12.81
N ASN A 8 4.24 -1.66 -11.58
CA ASN A 8 3.58 -2.83 -11.02
C ASN A 8 2.05 -2.76 -11.05
N ASN A 9 1.49 -1.78 -11.78
CA ASN A 9 0.05 -1.55 -11.92
C ASN A 9 -0.66 -1.33 -10.56
N VAL A 10 0.03 -0.68 -9.63
CA VAL A 10 -0.50 -0.35 -8.30
C VAL A 10 -0.88 1.13 -8.27
N ASP A 11 -2.00 1.45 -7.62
CA ASP A 11 -2.40 2.84 -7.38
C ASP A 11 -1.38 3.57 -6.51
N VAL A 12 -0.83 4.67 -7.04
CA VAL A 12 0.26 5.42 -6.41
C VAL A 12 -0.18 6.06 -5.10
N TYR A 13 -1.40 6.59 -5.04
CA TYR A 13 -1.90 7.26 -3.84
C TYR A 13 -2.05 6.25 -2.69
N TYR A 14 -2.73 5.14 -2.96
CA TYR A 14 -2.92 4.09 -1.95
C TYR A 14 -1.60 3.45 -1.54
N TYR A 15 -0.66 3.26 -2.48
CA TYR A 15 0.67 2.75 -2.17
C TYR A 15 1.45 3.67 -1.22
N LEU A 16 1.49 4.97 -1.50
CA LEU A 16 2.15 5.93 -0.62
C LEU A 16 1.46 6.00 0.74
N LYS A 17 0.12 6.00 0.78
CA LYS A 17 -0.64 5.96 2.03
C LYS A 17 -0.30 4.70 2.84
N TYR A 18 -0.21 3.55 2.20
CA TYR A 18 0.16 2.29 2.85
C TYR A 18 1.57 2.32 3.44
N LEU A 19 2.56 2.79 2.68
CA LEU A 19 3.93 2.95 3.19
C LEU A 19 3.99 3.91 4.39
N LEU A 20 3.22 5.00 4.34
CA LEU A 20 3.13 5.97 5.44
C LEU A 20 2.43 5.40 6.68
N LEU A 21 1.51 4.43 6.53
CA LEU A 21 0.91 3.72 7.66
C LEU A 21 1.86 2.69 8.27
N LYS A 22 2.70 2.06 7.45
CA LYS A 22 3.65 1.03 7.90
C LYS A 22 4.95 1.61 8.46
N THR A 23 5.32 2.81 8.03
CA THR A 23 6.52 3.54 8.51
C THR A 23 7.77 2.66 8.62
N PRO A 24 8.20 1.97 7.54
CA PRO A 24 9.40 1.15 7.60
C PRO A 24 10.61 2.00 7.99
N THR A 25 11.49 1.43 8.81
CA THR A 25 12.70 2.09 9.32
C THR A 25 13.94 1.28 8.94
N SER A 26 15.12 1.76 9.33
CA SER A 26 16.36 1.00 9.17
C SER A 26 16.43 -0.31 9.96
N GLN A 27 15.49 -0.53 10.89
CA GLN A 27 15.38 -1.77 11.66
C GLN A 27 14.38 -2.77 11.04
N THR A 28 13.62 -2.36 10.03
CA THR A 28 12.71 -3.26 9.32
C THR A 28 13.52 -4.29 8.55
N SER A 29 13.21 -5.56 8.76
CA SER A 29 13.91 -6.67 8.10
C SER A 29 13.65 -6.70 6.59
N ASP A 30 14.55 -7.32 5.84
CA ASP A 30 14.40 -7.46 4.38
C ASP A 30 13.11 -8.21 4.01
N GLU A 31 12.72 -9.22 4.80
CA GLU A 31 11.48 -9.98 4.60
C GLU A 31 10.23 -9.12 4.80
N GLU A 32 10.25 -8.22 5.79
CA GLU A 32 9.17 -7.27 6.02
C GLU A 32 9.13 -6.18 4.95
N LEU A 33 10.30 -5.69 4.52
CA LEU A 33 10.40 -4.71 3.42
C LEU A 33 9.87 -5.30 2.11
N GLU A 34 10.16 -6.56 1.82
CA GLU A 34 9.68 -7.25 0.62
C GLU A 34 8.15 -7.33 0.58
N LYS A 35 7.49 -7.45 1.73
CA LYS A 35 6.02 -7.39 1.84
C LYS A 35 5.44 -6.01 1.58
N LEU A 36 6.26 -4.95 1.63
CA LEU A 36 5.88 -3.58 1.28
C LEU A 36 6.18 -3.24 -0.17
N CYS A 37 6.84 -4.13 -0.91
CA CYS A 37 7.15 -3.94 -2.32
C CYS A 37 5.88 -4.09 -3.18
N PRO A 38 5.72 -3.28 -4.23
CA PRO A 38 4.47 -3.22 -5.01
C PRO A 38 4.24 -4.45 -5.91
N TRP A 39 5.26 -5.30 -6.10
CA TRP A 39 5.10 -6.60 -6.77
C TRP A 39 4.61 -7.70 -5.83
N ASN A 40 4.73 -7.51 -4.51
CA ASN A 40 4.38 -8.52 -3.54
C ASN A 40 2.84 -8.71 -3.47
N PRO A 41 2.34 -9.96 -3.51
CA PRO A 41 0.90 -10.22 -3.40
C PRO A 41 0.27 -9.67 -2.12
N GLU A 42 0.94 -9.77 -0.98
CA GLU A 42 0.43 -9.25 0.31
C GLU A 42 0.31 -7.73 0.27
N CYS A 43 1.24 -7.04 -0.41
CA CYS A 43 1.14 -5.60 -0.61
C CYS A 43 -0.10 -5.26 -1.44
N LYS A 44 -0.31 -5.96 -2.56
CA LYS A 44 -1.46 -5.70 -3.45
C LYS A 44 -2.79 -5.94 -2.75
N GLU A 45 -2.91 -7.02 -1.98
CA GLU A 45 -4.11 -7.31 -1.20
C GLU A 45 -4.40 -6.21 -0.17
N ALA A 46 -3.37 -5.76 0.56
CA ALA A 46 -3.52 -4.69 1.53
C ALA A 46 -3.97 -3.36 0.90
N LEU A 47 -3.59 -3.08 -0.34
CA LEU A 47 -4.01 -1.87 -1.05
C LEU A 47 -5.46 -1.93 -1.50
N GLU A 48 -5.92 -3.09 -1.97
CA GLU A 48 -7.33 -3.31 -2.31
C GLU A 48 -8.23 -3.16 -1.08
N ASP A 49 -7.80 -3.69 0.07
CA ASP A 49 -8.52 -3.53 1.34
C ASP A 49 -8.58 -2.07 1.76
N LEU A 50 -7.47 -1.35 1.63
CA LEU A 50 -7.39 0.07 2.00
C LEU A 50 -8.26 0.93 1.08
N HIS A 51 -8.31 0.61 -0.21
CA HIS A 51 -9.21 1.24 -1.16
C HIS A 51 -10.67 0.98 -0.79
N ARG A 52 -11.04 -0.28 -0.50
CA ARG A 52 -12.40 -0.65 -0.08
C ARG A 52 -12.84 0.07 1.19
N GLN A 53 -11.96 0.14 2.19
CA GLN A 53 -12.22 0.87 3.44
C GLN A 53 -12.47 2.35 3.16
N HIS A 54 -11.64 2.98 2.33
CA HIS A 54 -11.81 4.38 1.98
C HIS A 54 -13.14 4.67 1.27
N GLN A 55 -13.56 3.81 0.34
CA GLN A 55 -14.85 3.95 -0.34
C GLN A 55 -16.03 3.80 0.64
N LYS A 56 -15.91 2.86 1.58
CA LYS A 56 -16.92 2.68 2.64
C LYS A 56 -17.01 3.91 3.55
N GLU A 57 -15.87 4.45 4.00
CA GLU A 57 -15.83 5.67 4.82
C GLU A 57 -16.49 6.87 4.13
N ILE A 58 -16.26 7.03 2.81
CA ILE A 58 -16.92 8.09 2.02
C ILE A 58 -18.43 7.87 2.01
N PHE A 59 -18.89 6.65 1.72
CA PHE A 59 -20.32 6.35 1.64
C PHE A 59 -21.02 6.51 3.00
N ASP A 60 -20.39 6.05 4.09
CA ASP A 60 -20.94 6.17 5.45
C ASP A 60 -20.99 7.63 5.94
N ALA A 61 -20.20 8.53 5.34
CA ALA A 61 -20.16 9.95 5.65
C ALA A 61 -21.16 10.82 4.85
N MET A 62 -21.88 10.22 3.88
CA MET A 62 -22.91 10.88 3.07
C MET A 62 -24.31 10.71 3.67
#